data_AF-M3FZF6-F1
#
_entry.id   AF-M3FZF6-F1
#
_cell.length_a   1.000
_cell.length_b   1.000
_cell.length_c   1.000
_cell.angle_alpha   90.00
_cell.angle_beta   90.00
_cell.angle_gamma   90.00
#
_symmetry.space_group_name_H-M   'P 1'
#
loop_
_entity.id
_entity.type
_entity.pdbx_description
1 polymer ?
#
loop_
_entity_poly.entity_id
_entity_poly.type
_entity_poly.pdbx_seq_one_letter_code
_entity_poly.pdbx_strand_id
1 'polypeptide(L)'
;MLWRILMGEDAMTDTSLTHKQALAAVIQALGGTWDTQRAVLALRVAGHEPKDHEAAGKAARTHLRALAEDRVIVRPDPGEAVYRLP
;
A
#
# COMPACT_ATOMS: atom_id res chain seq x y z
N MET A 1 -33.95 -10.93 -1.66
CA MET A 1 -33.19 -10.05 -2.57
C MET A 1 -32.57 -8.87 -1.80
N LEU A 2 -31.67 -9.10 -0.83
CA LEU A 2 -31.00 -7.99 -0.12
C LEU A 2 -29.70 -8.39 0.61
N TRP A 3 -28.91 -9.33 0.07
CA TRP A 3 -27.72 -9.86 0.76
C TRP A 3 -26.45 -9.87 -0.10
N ARG A 4 -26.47 -9.28 -1.31
CA ARG A 4 -25.38 -9.43 -2.30
C ARG A 4 -24.54 -8.16 -2.53
N ILE A 5 -24.85 -7.05 -1.84
CA ILE A 5 -24.14 -5.77 -2.00
C ILE A 5 -23.12 -5.54 -0.87
N LEU A 6 -23.34 -6.07 0.35
CA LEU A 6 -22.46 -5.84 1.50
C LEU A 6 -21.09 -6.53 1.37
N MET A 7 -21.06 -7.77 0.84
CA MET A 7 -19.82 -8.56 0.74
C MET A 7 -18.79 -8.03 -0.28
N GLY A 8 -19.18 -7.13 -1.19
CA GLY A 8 -18.27 -6.58 -2.19
C GLY A 8 -17.39 -5.46 -1.65
N GLU A 9 -17.92 -4.64 -0.75
CA GLU A 9 -17.22 -3.51 -0.16
C GLU A 9 -16.37 -3.95 1.04
N ASP A 10 -16.91 -4.84 1.88
CA ASP A 10 -16.18 -5.44 3.00
C ASP A 10 -15.00 -6.30 2.53
N ALA A 11 -15.16 -7.14 1.50
CA ALA A 11 -14.05 -7.93 0.99
C ALA A 11 -12.96 -7.09 0.30
N MET A 12 -13.33 -6.01 -0.41
CA MET A 12 -12.35 -5.10 -1.01
C MET A 12 -11.58 -4.31 0.06
N THR A 13 -12.26 -3.88 1.13
CA THR A 13 -11.62 -3.16 2.24
C THR A 13 -10.72 -4.08 3.06
N ASP A 14 -11.11 -5.33 3.28
CA ASP A 14 -10.33 -6.36 3.98
C ASP A 14 -9.06 -6.75 3.19
N THR A 15 -9.20 -6.93 1.88
CA THR A 15 -8.05 -7.17 0.97
C THR A 15 -7.10 -5.97 0.95
N SER A 16 -7.64 -4.74 0.90
CA SER A 16 -6.85 -3.50 0.94
C SER A 16 -6.12 -3.33 2.27
N LEU A 17 -6.77 -3.67 3.39
CA LEU A 17 -6.18 -3.66 4.73
C LEU A 17 -5.01 -4.66 4.81
N THR A 18 -5.20 -5.85 4.25
CA THR A 18 -4.16 -6.89 4.18
C THR A 18 -2.95 -6.41 3.37
N HIS A 19 -3.16 -5.75 2.23
CA HIS A 19 -2.06 -5.21 1.42
C HIS A 19 -1.30 -4.08 2.11
N LYS A 20 -1.99 -3.18 2.84
CA LYS A 20 -1.34 -2.15 3.66
C LYS A 20 -0.44 -2.78 4.72
N GLN A 21 -0.93 -3.79 5.42
CA GLN A 21 -0.18 -4.50 6.46
C GLN A 21 1.02 -5.27 5.88
N ALA A 22 0.82 -5.96 4.75
CA ALA A 22 1.91 -6.66 4.06
C ALA A 22 3.01 -5.68 3.64
N LEU A 23 2.64 -4.51 3.09
CA LEU A 23 3.60 -3.48 2.75
C LEU A 23 4.35 -2.96 3.98
N ALA A 24 3.65 -2.72 5.09
CA ALA A 24 4.27 -2.29 6.35
C ALA A 24 5.32 -3.32 6.85
N ALA A 25 4.97 -4.61 6.84
CA ALA A 25 5.86 -5.68 7.26
C ALA A 25 7.14 -5.73 6.40
N VAL A 26 7.00 -5.61 5.07
CA VAL A 26 8.16 -5.59 4.16
C VAL A 26 9.02 -4.35 4.38
N ILE A 27 8.41 -3.17 4.58
CA ILE A 27 9.16 -1.94 4.88
C ILE A 27 9.96 -2.09 6.17
N GLN A 28 9.36 -2.62 7.23
CA GLN A 28 10.04 -2.85 8.51
C GLN A 28 11.19 -3.85 8.37
N ALA A 29 10.99 -4.93 7.60
CA ALA A 29 12.00 -5.96 7.41
C ALA A 29 13.20 -5.49 6.57
N LEU A 30 12.96 -4.71 5.50
CA LEU A 30 14.00 -4.33 4.56
C LEU A 30 14.59 -2.92 4.82
N GLY A 31 13.87 -2.08 5.56
CA GLY A 31 14.26 -0.69 5.79
C GLY A 31 14.56 0.10 4.51
N GLY A 32 15.41 1.12 4.66
CA GLY A 32 15.84 1.98 3.56
C GLY A 32 14.74 2.91 3.03
N THR A 33 14.91 3.36 1.79
CA THR A 33 13.99 4.29 1.12
C THR A 33 12.97 3.57 0.26
N TRP A 34 11.76 4.12 0.22
CA TRP A 34 10.61 3.52 -0.42
C TRP A 34 9.93 4.54 -1.33
N ASP A 35 10.07 4.32 -2.62
CA ASP A 35 9.33 5.04 -3.66
C ASP A 35 8.13 4.22 -4.15
N THR A 36 7.40 4.76 -5.11
CA THR A 36 6.23 4.09 -5.70
C THR A 36 6.60 2.77 -6.37
N GLN A 37 7.74 2.67 -7.07
CA GLN A 37 8.10 1.48 -7.82
C GLN A 37 8.47 0.32 -6.89
N ARG A 38 9.25 0.60 -5.84
CA ARG A 38 9.60 -0.39 -4.83
C ARG A 38 8.37 -0.89 -4.08
N ALA A 39 7.43 -0.01 -3.76
CA ALA A 39 6.16 -0.38 -3.14
C ALA A 39 5.28 -1.24 -4.07
N VAL A 40 5.20 -0.93 -5.38
CA VAL A 40 4.51 -1.78 -6.36
C VAL A 40 5.08 -3.19 -6.37
N LEU A 41 6.41 -3.33 -6.35
CA LEU A 41 7.05 -4.64 -6.33
C LEU A 41 6.72 -5.42 -5.04
N ALA A 42 6.80 -4.78 -3.89
CA ALA A 42 6.48 -5.41 -2.61
C ALA A 42 5.01 -5.86 -2.56
N LEU A 43 4.09 -5.04 -3.05
CA LEU A 43 2.68 -5.38 -3.13
C LEU A 43 2.42 -6.57 -4.07
N ARG A 44 3.11 -6.63 -5.22
CA ARG A 44 3.02 -7.78 -6.14
C ARG A 44 3.52 -9.07 -5.49
N VAL A 45 4.63 -9.02 -4.75
CA VAL A 45 5.13 -10.18 -3.98
C VAL A 45 4.13 -10.60 -2.91
N ALA A 46 3.36 -9.67 -2.36
CA ALA A 46 2.26 -9.94 -1.43
C ALA A 46 0.96 -10.41 -2.12
N GLY A 47 0.96 -10.67 -3.43
CA GLY A 47 -0.20 -11.15 -4.17
C GLY A 47 -1.15 -10.06 -4.68
N HIS A 48 -0.77 -8.78 -4.58
CA HIS A 48 -1.56 -7.69 -5.17
C HIS A 48 -1.37 -7.64 -6.69
N GLU A 49 -2.42 -7.98 -7.43
CA GLU A 49 -2.42 -7.95 -8.91
C GLU A 49 -3.47 -6.98 -9.48
N PRO A 50 -3.12 -5.69 -9.61
CA PRO A 50 -3.95 -4.69 -10.29
C PRO A 50 -4.07 -4.98 -11.79
N LYS A 51 -5.17 -4.49 -12.39
CA LYS A 51 -5.48 -4.62 -13.81
C LYS A 51 -4.43 -4.04 -14.76
N ASP A 52 -3.70 -3.01 -14.34
CA ASP A 52 -2.70 -2.31 -15.15
C ASP A 52 -1.65 -1.61 -14.26
N HIS A 53 -0.59 -1.11 -14.90
CA HIS A 53 0.53 -0.45 -14.21
C HIS A 53 0.12 0.85 -13.52
N GLU A 54 -0.83 1.59 -14.09
CA GLU A 54 -1.31 2.85 -13.52
C GLU A 54 -2.07 2.59 -12.21
N ALA A 55 -2.95 1.59 -12.20
CA ALA A 55 -3.67 1.11 -11.04
C ALA A 55 -2.71 0.61 -9.96
N ALA A 56 -1.66 -0.12 -10.33
CA ALA A 56 -0.63 -0.54 -9.40
C ALA A 56 0.10 0.63 -8.75
N GLY A 57 0.54 1.60 -9.56
CA GLY A 57 1.18 2.82 -9.04
C GLY A 57 0.24 3.62 -8.13
N LYS A 58 -1.04 3.72 -8.47
CA LYS A 58 -2.05 4.40 -7.64
C LYS A 58 -2.23 3.69 -6.30
N ALA A 59 -2.41 2.37 -6.30
CA ALA A 59 -2.56 1.58 -5.09
C ALA A 59 -1.33 1.71 -4.17
N ALA A 60 -0.13 1.58 -4.74
CA ALA A 60 1.12 1.76 -3.99
C ALA A 60 1.22 3.14 -3.33
N ARG A 61 0.93 4.23 -4.07
CA ARG A 61 0.92 5.59 -3.49
C ARG A 61 -0.12 5.75 -2.40
N THR A 62 -1.31 5.16 -2.55
CA THR A 62 -2.36 5.18 -1.53
C THR A 62 -1.88 4.49 -0.25
N HIS A 63 -1.31 3.28 -0.36
CA HIS A 63 -0.82 2.57 0.82
C HIS A 63 0.36 3.28 1.49
N LEU A 64 1.32 3.83 0.72
CA LEU A 64 2.42 4.62 1.28
C LEU A 64 1.93 5.86 2.06
N ARG A 65 0.94 6.59 1.52
CA ARG A 65 0.33 7.73 2.22
C ARG A 65 -0.38 7.29 3.49
N ALA A 66 -1.18 6.23 3.41
CA ALA A 66 -1.90 5.69 4.57
C ALA A 66 -0.95 5.19 5.67
N LEU A 67 0.23 4.67 5.32
CA LEU A 67 1.26 4.29 6.29
C LEU A 67 1.98 5.51 6.89
N ALA A 68 2.13 6.59 6.12
CA ALA A 68 2.68 7.84 6.62
C ALA A 68 1.70 8.56 7.56
N GLU A 69 0.40 8.55 7.25
CA GLU A 69 -0.68 9.04 8.11
C GLU A 69 -0.71 8.29 9.45
N ASP A 70 -0.53 6.97 9.41
CA ASP A 70 -0.40 6.11 10.60
C ASP A 70 0.97 6.25 11.31
N ARG A 71 1.88 7.08 10.80
CA ARG A 71 3.25 7.30 11.31
C ARG A 71 4.14 6.05 11.31
N VAL A 72 3.81 5.03 10.52
CA VAL A 72 4.65 3.83 10.32
C VAL A 72 5.91 4.17 9.52
N ILE A 73 5.78 5.11 8.59
CA ILE A 73 6.87 5.68 7.79
C ILE A 73 6.77 7.19 7.79
N VAL A 74 7.87 7.85 7.45
CA VAL A 74 7.93 9.31 7.26
C VAL A 74 8.32 9.64 5.84
N ARG A 75 7.89 10.82 5.39
CA ARG A 75 8.31 11.42 4.13
C ARG A 75 9.29 12.57 4.45
N PRO A 76 10.61 12.37 4.32
CA PRO A 76 11.60 13.33 4.79
C PRO A 76 11.55 14.66 4.03
N ASP A 77 11.34 14.59 2.72
CA ASP A 77 11.19 15.76 1.86
C ASP A 77 9.74 15.81 1.34
N PRO A 78 8.98 16.89 1.62
CA PRO A 78 7.62 17.02 1.13
C PRO A 78 7.51 17.16 -0.41
N GLY A 79 8.59 17.53 -1.10
CA GLY A 79 8.70 17.63 -2.55
C GLY A 79 8.96 16.29 -3.24
N GLU A 80 9.39 15.27 -2.50
CA GLU A 80 9.68 13.94 -3.04
C GLU A 80 8.65 12.91 -2.57
N ALA A 81 8.23 12.01 -3.47
CA ALA A 81 7.37 10.88 -3.13
C ALA A 81 8.16 9.67 -2.60
N VAL A 82 9.12 9.93 -1.70
CA VAL A 82 10.05 8.95 -1.13
C VAL A 82 9.87 8.89 0.38
N TYR A 83 9.71 7.69 0.91
CA TYR A 83 9.43 7.42 2.31
C TYR A 83 10.56 6.60 2.95
N ARG A 84 10.66 6.63 4.27
CA ARG A 84 11.56 5.77 5.06
C ARG A 84 10.97 5.49 6.43
N LEU A 85 11.56 4.54 7.15
CA LEU A 85 11.27 4.40 8.58
C LEU A 85 11.60 5.71 9.33
N PRO A 86 10.84 6.04 10.39
CA PRO A 86 11.06 7.23 11.22
C PRO A 86 12.52 7.39 11.66
#